data_AF-U5QFV3-F1
#
_entry.id   AF-U5QFV3-F1
#
_cell.length_a   1.000
_cell.length_b   1.000
_cell.length_c   1.000
_cell.angle_alpha   90.00
_cell.angle_beta   90.00
_cell.angle_gamma   90.00
#
_symmetry.space_group_name_H-M   'P 1'
#
loop_
_entity.id
_entity.type
_entity.pdbx_description
1 polymer ?
#
loop_
_entity_poly.entity_id
_entity_poly.type
_entity_poly.pdbx_seq_one_letter_code
_entity_poly.pdbx_strand_id
1 'polypeptide(L)'
;MQRPAEPSLKELIAELVGQFERLVAQHIQLARQELTADGQRLAFWAGGAVLGLLLLVLGLAFVGVALLVCLQLVLPVWAAAIAVASLFLLSGAVIASGSLRNLRRNTAGRALEEAQETITWLTRRK
;
A
#
# COMPACT_ATOMS: atom_id res chain seq x y z
N MET A 1 -22.78 -26.12 -59.13
CA MET A 1 -23.06 -26.30 -57.69
C MET A 1 -21.90 -27.07 -57.08
N GLN A 2 -20.89 -26.39 -56.52
CA GLN A 2 -19.78 -27.03 -55.83
C GLN A 2 -20.20 -27.25 -54.37
N ARG A 3 -20.31 -28.51 -53.95
CA ARG A 3 -20.60 -28.88 -52.55
C ARG A 3 -19.36 -28.51 -51.72
N PRO A 4 -19.47 -27.69 -50.66
CA PRO A 4 -18.34 -27.45 -49.79
C PRO A 4 -17.91 -28.78 -49.17
N ALA A 5 -16.62 -29.10 -49.28
CA ALA A 5 -16.04 -30.27 -48.62
C ALA A 5 -16.23 -30.11 -47.11
N GLU A 6 -16.82 -31.12 -46.45
CA GLU A 6 -16.98 -31.10 -44.99
C GLU A 6 -15.60 -31.02 -44.33
N PRO A 7 -15.40 -30.10 -43.38
CA PRO A 7 -14.10 -29.92 -42.74
C PRO A 7 -13.70 -31.22 -42.04
N SER A 8 -12.46 -31.64 -42.27
CA SER A 8 -11.95 -32.85 -41.65
C SER A 8 -11.83 -32.66 -40.13
N LEU A 9 -11.93 -33.73 -39.34
CA LEU A 9 -11.74 -33.68 -37.87
C LEU A 9 -10.41 -33.01 -37.48
N LYS A 10 -9.39 -33.11 -38.35
CA LYS A 10 -8.10 -32.44 -38.18
C LYS A 10 -8.20 -30.92 -38.32
N GLU A 11 -9.01 -30.40 -39.24
CA GLU A 11 -9.23 -28.96 -39.39
C GLU A 11 -10.01 -28.36 -38.21
N LEU A 12 -11.02 -29.06 -37.70
CA LEU A 12 -11.76 -28.61 -36.51
C LEU A 12 -10.87 -28.50 -35.27
N ILE A 13 -9.97 -29.47 -35.06
CA ILE A 13 -9.01 -29.44 -33.95
C ILE A 13 -7.99 -28.32 -34.15
N ALA A 14 -7.48 -28.14 -35.36
CA ALA A 14 -6.56 -27.04 -35.68
C ALA A 14 -7.20 -25.66 -35.44
N GLU A 15 -8.48 -25.51 -35.78
CA GLU A 15 -9.21 -24.27 -35.59
C GLU A 15 -9.53 -23.99 -34.11
N LEU A 16 -9.91 -25.01 -33.34
CA LEU A 16 -10.12 -24.91 -31.89
C LEU A 16 -8.83 -24.52 -31.14
N VAL A 17 -7.68 -25.12 -31.50
CA VAL A 17 -6.37 -24.75 -30.92
C VAL A 17 -6.04 -23.29 -31.24
N GLY A 18 -6.23 -22.86 -32.50
CA GLY A 18 -6.03 -21.47 -32.88
C GLY A 18 -7.01 -20.49 -32.19
N GLN A 19 -8.24 -20.90 -31.89
CA GLN A 19 -9.17 -20.10 -31.09
C GLN A 19 -8.75 -20.00 -29.63
N PHE A 20 -8.29 -21.10 -29.03
CA PHE A 20 -7.80 -21.12 -27.66
C PHE A 20 -6.55 -20.26 -27.49
N GLU A 21 -5.58 -20.34 -28.41
CA GLU A 21 -4.40 -19.46 -28.41
C GLU A 21 -4.77 -17.98 -28.48
N ARG A 22 -5.73 -17.62 -29.33
CA ARG A 22 -6.25 -16.24 -29.42
C ARG A 22 -6.91 -15.79 -28.12
N LEU A 23 -7.68 -16.66 -27.46
CA LEU A 23 -8.35 -16.34 -26.19
C LEU A 23 -7.34 -16.14 -25.04
N VAL A 24 -6.32 -16.99 -24.97
CA VAL A 24 -5.23 -16.87 -24.00
C VAL A 24 -4.45 -15.57 -24.23
N ALA A 25 -4.11 -15.26 -25.48
CA ALA A 25 -3.43 -14.02 -25.82
C ALA A 25 -4.25 -12.78 -25.42
N GLN A 26 -5.58 -12.82 -25.60
CA GLN A 26 -6.49 -11.76 -25.17
C GLN A 26 -6.52 -11.59 -23.65
N HIS A 27 -6.58 -12.68 -22.87
CA HIS A 27 -6.56 -12.58 -21.41
C HIS A 27 -5.24 -12.04 -20.87
N ILE A 28 -4.11 -12.40 -21.48
CA ILE A 28 -2.80 -11.83 -21.13
C ILE A 28 -2.77 -10.33 -21.45
N GLN A 29 -3.32 -9.93 -22.60
CA GLN A 29 -3.38 -8.52 -22.99
C GLN A 29 -4.28 -7.70 -22.05
N LEU A 30 -5.43 -8.26 -21.66
CA LEU A 30 -6.36 -7.64 -20.72
C LEU A 30 -5.76 -7.55 -19.31
N ALA A 31 -5.18 -8.64 -18.81
CA ALA A 31 -4.49 -8.67 -17.53
C ALA A 31 -3.35 -7.64 -17.48
N ARG A 32 -2.59 -7.49 -18.57
CA ARG A 32 -1.55 -6.46 -18.65
C ARG A 32 -2.15 -5.05 -18.57
N GLN A 33 -3.26 -4.78 -19.24
CA GLN A 33 -3.94 -3.48 -19.18
C GLN A 33 -4.42 -3.17 -17.77
N GLU A 34 -5.06 -4.13 -17.10
CA GLU A 34 -5.58 -3.99 -15.74
C GLU A 34 -4.45 -3.80 -14.73
N LEU A 35 -3.38 -4.61 -14.81
CA LEU A 35 -2.18 -4.43 -13.98
C LEU A 35 -1.53 -3.05 -14.16
N THR A 36 -1.54 -2.50 -15.38
CA THR A 36 -0.96 -1.18 -15.64
C THR A 36 -1.86 -0.07 -15.08
N ALA A 37 -3.17 -0.20 -15.23
CA ALA A 37 -4.15 0.74 -14.69
C ALA A 37 -4.15 0.76 -13.15
N ASP A 38 -4.15 -0.42 -12.53
CA ASP A 38 -4.05 -0.57 -11.08
C ASP A 38 -2.70 -0.09 -10.57
N GLY A 39 -1.61 -0.42 -11.26
CA GLY A 39 -0.26 0.04 -10.93
C GLY A 39 -0.12 1.55 -10.97
N GLN A 40 -0.65 2.21 -12.01
CA GLN A 40 -0.63 3.68 -12.10
C GLN A 40 -1.47 4.34 -11.01
N ARG A 41 -2.64 3.78 -10.71
CA ARG A 41 -3.50 4.28 -9.63
C ARG A 41 -2.78 4.17 -8.30
N LEU A 42 -2.25 2.99 -7.95
CA LEU A 42 -1.46 2.80 -6.73
C LEU A 42 -0.26 3.74 -6.68
N ALA A 43 0.47 3.91 -7.77
CA ALA A 43 1.63 4.80 -7.84
C ALA A 43 1.24 6.27 -7.59
N PHE A 44 0.12 6.73 -8.15
CA PHE A 44 -0.39 8.08 -7.94
C PHE A 44 -0.76 8.32 -6.47
N TRP A 45 -1.50 7.38 -5.84
CA TRP A 45 -1.87 7.49 -4.44
C TRP A 45 -0.66 7.37 -3.50
N ALA A 46 0.29 6.49 -3.81
CA ALA A 46 1.52 6.34 -3.04
C ALA A 46 2.40 7.60 -3.14
N GLY A 47 2.57 8.17 -4.34
CA GLY A 47 3.30 9.42 -4.54
C GLY A 47 2.64 10.61 -3.83
N GLY A 48 1.31 10.71 -3.94
CA GLY A 48 0.52 11.72 -3.24
C GLY A 48 0.60 11.60 -1.72
N ALA A 49 0.65 10.38 -1.17
CA ALA A 49 0.78 10.15 0.26
C ALA A 49 2.10 10.69 0.84
N VAL A 50 3.22 10.52 0.13
CA VAL A 50 4.53 11.03 0.58
C VAL A 50 4.54 12.56 0.57
N LEU A 51 4.08 13.18 -0.51
CA LEU A 51 3.98 14.64 -0.61
C LEU A 51 3.01 15.22 0.44
N GLY A 52 1.86 14.57 0.62
CA GLY A 52 0.88 14.95 1.64
C GLY A 52 1.45 14.87 3.06
N LEU A 53 2.20 13.79 3.36
CA LEU A 53 2.88 13.65 4.64
C LEU A 53 3.92 14.75 4.86
N LEU A 54 4.71 15.09 3.83
CA LEU A 54 5.70 16.16 3.92
C LEU A 54 5.05 17.52 4.21
N LEU A 55 3.95 17.84 3.51
CA LEU A 55 3.19 19.07 3.73
C LEU A 55 2.55 19.09 5.12
N LEU A 56 2.04 17.97 5.61
CA LEU A 56 1.50 17.86 6.97
C LEU A 56 2.57 18.10 8.03
N VAL A 57 3.76 17.49 7.89
CA VAL A 57 4.89 17.70 8.80
C VAL A 57 5.32 19.17 8.80
N LEU A 58 5.41 19.78 7.62
CA LEU A 58 5.78 21.19 7.48
C LEU A 58 4.72 22.11 8.11
N GLY A 59 3.45 21.87 7.83
CA GLY A 59 2.34 22.61 8.43
C GLY A 59 2.33 22.50 9.95
N LEU A 60 2.60 21.31 10.49
CA LEU A 60 2.70 21.08 11.93
C LEU A 60 3.85 21.87 12.57
N ALA A 61 5.00 21.96 11.89
CA ALA A 61 6.12 22.78 12.33
C ALA A 61 5.75 24.28 12.39
N PHE A 62 5.07 24.80 11.35
CA PHE A 62 4.59 26.19 11.34
C PHE A 62 3.57 26.47 12.45
N VAL A 63 2.67 25.53 12.74
CA VAL A 63 1.75 25.64 13.89
C VAL A 63 2.53 25.74 15.20
N GLY A 64 3.59 24.95 15.37
CA GLY A 64 4.46 25.03 16.54
C GLY A 64 5.14 26.40 16.69
N VAL A 65 5.66 26.96 15.60
CA VAL A 65 6.24 28.31 15.59
C VAL A 65 5.18 29.36 15.92
N ALA A 66 4.00 29.28 15.32
CA ALA A 66 2.91 30.21 15.57
C ALA A 66 2.46 30.19 17.05
N LEU A 67 2.33 29.00 17.64
CA LEU A 67 2.03 28.84 19.06
C LEU A 67 3.13 29.44 19.94
N LEU A 68 4.40 29.22 19.61
CA LEU A 68 5.53 29.76 20.35
C LEU A 68 5.51 31.30 20.34
N VAL A 69 5.33 31.91 19.17
CA VAL A 69 5.25 33.37 19.02
C VAL A 69 4.05 33.94 19.78
N CYS A 70 2.90 33.25 19.73
CA CYS A 70 1.70 33.65 20.47
C CYS A 70 1.93 33.60 21.98
N LEU A 71 2.50 32.51 22.51
CA LEU A 71 2.78 32.38 23.94
C LEU A 71 3.86 33.36 24.43
N GLN A 72 4.80 33.75 23.56
CA GLN A 72 5.83 34.74 23.91
C GLN A 72 5.24 36.11 24.29
N LEU A 73 4.00 36.41 23.87
CA LEU A 73 3.32 37.67 24.26
C LEU A 73 2.98 37.73 25.75
N VAL A 74 2.88 36.57 26.41
CA VAL A 74 2.45 36.45 27.83
C VAL A 74 3.46 35.72 28.71
N LEU A 75 4.39 34.96 28.15
CA LEU A 75 5.38 34.14 28.85
C LEU A 75 6.80 34.42 28.32
N PRO A 76 7.86 34.22 29.13
CA PRO A 76 9.23 34.25 28.63
C PRO A 76 9.46 33.12 27.60
N VAL A 77 10.36 33.36 26.65
CA VAL A 77 10.61 32.47 25.49
C VAL A 77 10.88 31.01 25.90
N TRP A 78 11.65 30.81 26.97
CA TRP A 78 11.98 29.47 27.45
C TRP A 78 10.74 28.70 27.94
N ALA A 79 9.82 29.38 28.63
CA ALA A 79 8.59 28.76 29.13
C ALA A 79 7.61 28.46 27.99
N ALA A 80 7.49 29.38 27.03
CA ALA A 80 6.71 29.17 25.82
C ALA A 80 7.21 27.95 25.02
N ALA A 81 8.52 27.84 24.82
CA ALA A 81 9.14 26.71 24.13
C ALA A 81 8.87 25.38 24.83
N ILE A 82 9.02 25.31 26.16
CA ILE A 82 8.75 24.09 26.94
C ILE A 82 7.27 23.71 26.85
N ALA A 83 6.35 24.68 26.92
CA ALA A 83 4.92 24.41 26.83
C ALA A 83 4.53 23.81 25.47
N VAL A 84 5.01 24.42 24.38
CA VAL A 84 4.76 23.92 23.02
C VAL A 84 5.40 22.54 22.83
N ALA A 85 6.64 22.35 23.25
CA ALA A 85 7.33 21.06 23.16
C ALA A 85 6.56 19.96 23.93
N SER A 86 6.09 20.26 25.13
CA SER A 86 5.31 19.32 25.95
C SER A 86 3.99 18.95 25.28
N LEU A 87 3.29 19.91 24.66
CA LEU A 87 2.06 19.66 23.91
C LEU A 87 2.29 18.66 22.77
N PHE A 88 3.34 18.84 21.97
CA PHE A 88 3.67 17.94 20.86
C PHE A 88 4.12 16.57 21.35
N LEU A 89 4.95 16.50 22.40
CA LEU A 89 5.42 15.24 22.96
C LEU A 89 4.28 14.42 23.56
N LEU A 90 3.37 15.04 24.31
CA LEU A 90 2.20 14.35 24.88
C LEU A 90 1.27 13.84 23.78
N SER A 91 0.98 14.68 22.78
CA SER A 91 0.14 14.29 21.63
C SER A 91 0.77 13.13 20.87
N GLY A 92 2.09 13.21 20.60
CA GLY A 92 2.85 12.14 19.95
C GLY A 92 2.87 10.85 20.77
N ALA A 93 3.02 10.93 22.10
CA ALA A 93 3.01 9.77 22.98
C ALA A 93 1.64 9.07 22.98
N VAL A 94 0.53 9.82 22.98
CA VAL A 94 -0.83 9.25 22.88
C VAL A 94 -1.02 8.53 21.54
N ILE A 95 -0.64 9.15 20.43
CA ILE A 95 -0.76 8.54 19.09
C ILE A 95 0.13 7.29 18.97
N ALA A 96 1.40 7.40 19.36
CA ALA A 96 2.36 6.30 19.28
C ALA A 96 1.95 5.11 20.14
N SER A 97 1.46 5.36 21.37
CA SER A 97 0.97 4.30 22.24
C SER A 97 -0.28 3.62 21.70
N GLY A 98 -1.19 4.37 21.08
CA GLY A 98 -2.35 3.83 20.37
C GLY A 98 -1.95 2.92 19.20
N SER A 99 -1.06 3.39 18.34
CA SER A 99 -0.53 2.61 17.21
C SER A 99 0.21 1.36 17.67
N LEU A 100 1.07 1.46 18.69
CA LEU A 100 1.81 0.31 19.22
C LEU A 100 0.86 -0.74 19.81
N ARG A 101 -0.21 -0.32 20.51
CA ARG A 101 -1.25 -1.22 21.01
C ARG A 101 -1.99 -1.93 19.88
N ASN A 102 -2.30 -1.22 18.80
CA ASN A 102 -3.00 -1.79 17.65
C ASN A 102 -2.15 -2.83 16.92
N LEU A 103 -0.87 -2.51 16.65
CA LEU A 103 0.07 -3.42 16.00
C LEU A 103 0.32 -4.68 16.84
N ARG A 104 0.48 -4.52 18.17
CA ARG A 104 0.65 -5.65 19.08
C ARG A 104 -0.57 -6.55 19.15
N ARG A 105 -1.78 -5.99 19.02
CA ARG A 105 -3.03 -6.77 19.07
C ARG A 105 -3.35 -7.49 17.77
N ASN A 106 -3.13 -6.85 16.63
CA ASN A 106 -3.65 -7.35 15.35
C ASN A 106 -2.59 -8.03 14.46
N THR A 107 -1.32 -7.63 14.56
CA THR A 107 -0.30 -8.00 13.56
C THR A 107 0.80 -8.88 14.16
N ALA A 108 1.18 -8.64 15.42
CA ALA A 108 2.30 -9.35 16.05
C ALA A 108 2.06 -10.86 16.23
N GLY A 109 0.82 -11.29 16.50
CA GLY A 109 0.48 -12.71 16.62
C GLY A 109 0.57 -13.45 15.28
N ARG A 110 -0.08 -12.91 14.24
CA ARG A 110 -0.17 -13.56 12.91
C ARG A 110 1.15 -13.59 12.16
N ALA A 111 1.95 -12.52 12.24
CA ALA A 111 3.25 -12.47 11.59
C ALA A 111 4.25 -13.46 12.22
N LEU A 112 4.12 -13.75 13.52
CA LEU A 112 4.90 -14.79 14.18
C LEU A 112 4.40 -16.20 13.81
N GLU A 113 3.09 -16.37 13.64
CA GLU A 113 2.47 -17.63 13.23
C GLU A 113 2.87 -18.04 11.80
N GLU A 114 2.79 -17.13 10.83
CA GLU A 114 3.25 -17.37 9.44
C GLU A 114 4.77 -17.63 9.37
N ALA A 115 5.56 -16.91 10.17
CA ALA A 115 7.00 -17.14 10.25
C ALA A 115 7.32 -18.52 10.86
N GLN A 116 6.55 -18.95 11.87
CA GLN A 116 6.68 -20.29 12.45
C GLN A 116 6.28 -21.37 11.44
N GLU A 117 5.17 -21.22 10.72
CA GLU A 117 4.78 -22.16 9.66
C GLU A 117 5.87 -22.30 8.59
N THR A 118 6.48 -21.17 8.19
CA THR A 118 7.56 -21.15 7.20
C THR A 118 8.80 -21.92 7.67
N ILE A 119 9.23 -21.72 8.93
CA ILE A 119 10.35 -22.45 9.52
C ILE A 119 10.02 -23.94 9.67
N THR A 120 8.77 -24.26 10.02
CA THR A 120 8.32 -25.63 10.21
C THR A 120 8.33 -26.40 8.88
N TRP A 121 7.93 -25.74 7.78
CA TRP A 121 7.99 -26.30 6.44
C TRP A 121 9.43 -26.58 5.97
N LEU A 122 10.37 -25.67 6.27
CA LEU A 122 11.78 -25.84 5.93
C LEU A 122 12.43 -26.98 6.72
N THR A 123 12.01 -27.17 7.97
CA THR A 123 12.56 -28.21 8.84
C THR A 123 12.07 -29.61 8.47
N ARG A 124 10.85 -29.73 7.91
CA ARG A 124 10.25 -31.01 7.47
C ARG A 124 10.77 -31.52 6.12
N ARG A 125 11.51 -30.70 5.36
CA ARG A 125 12.00 -31.01 4.00
C ARG A 125 13.41 -31.62 3.97
N LYS A 126 13.95 -32.05 5.12
CA LYS A 126 15.14 -32.91 5.21
C LYS A 126 14.73 -34.32 5.62
#